data_AF-A0A5C3NMJ9-F1
#
_entry.id   AF-A0A5C3NMJ9-F1
#
_cell.length_a   1.000
_cell.length_b   1.000
_cell.length_c   1.000
_cell.angle_alpha   90.00
_cell.angle_beta   90.00
_cell.angle_gamma   90.00
#
_symmetry.space_group_name_H-M   'P 1'
#
loop_
_entity.id
_entity.type
_entity.pdbx_description
1 polymer ?
#
loop_
_entity_poly.entity_id
_entity_poly.type
_entity_poly.pdbx_seq_one_letter_code
_entity_poly.pdbx_strand_id
1 'polypeptide(L)'
;MSTLSKRSAGSHALPPSKRRDLRQTPQLPTADDLNVPLTEPSDLLATFTAQTEHKLLTNLLNDPALRPGVIAHIHALLADGYPAYVSSIRTRADRATEPLREPSDYRQKKMISIGDHAEACMPFLHDVVRVARLPFPGAAKQAFELLREIHDHSMPDYENVGDDEEKRTQFDEAVDDLLAGLLRRLRELGDKEALDENWLKELHDELQGAAEHCQENFDMEDLFAKTISLLEDCLAIEIGSSDEEGQPEEGDSQVQTEQ
;
A
#
# COMPACT_ATOMS: atom_id res chain seq x y z
N MET A 1 83.39 18.21 -0.23
CA MET A 1 82.84 18.61 1.08
C MET A 1 81.33 18.37 1.05
N SER A 2 80.82 17.70 2.09
CA SER A 2 79.45 17.73 2.66
C SER A 2 78.21 17.24 1.86
N THR A 3 77.84 15.98 2.16
CA THR A 3 76.54 15.43 2.65
C THR A 3 75.18 15.62 1.95
N LEU A 4 74.56 14.44 1.66
CA LEU A 4 73.15 14.00 1.82
C LEU A 4 71.98 14.83 1.26
N SER A 5 71.17 14.23 0.35
CA SER A 5 69.74 13.97 0.62
C SER A 5 69.08 12.96 -0.36
N LYS A 6 68.85 11.74 0.17
CA LYS A 6 67.66 10.85 0.09
C LYS A 6 66.89 10.54 -1.23
N ARG A 7 66.66 9.21 -1.38
CA ARG A 7 65.60 8.42 -2.09
C ARG A 7 65.94 7.97 -3.53
N SER A 8 66.61 6.82 -3.72
CA SER A 8 66.14 5.42 -3.61
C SER A 8 65.04 5.04 -4.60
N ALA A 9 65.46 4.35 -5.66
CA ALA A 9 64.63 3.53 -6.53
C ALA A 9 63.96 2.39 -5.74
N GLY A 10 62.78 1.97 -6.18
CA GLY A 10 62.04 0.87 -5.58
C GLY A 10 60.83 0.49 -6.43
N SER A 11 61.10 -0.30 -7.47
CA SER A 11 60.22 -1.32 -8.06
C SER A 11 58.78 -1.38 -7.51
N HIS A 12 57.82 -0.81 -8.25
CA HIS A 12 56.42 -1.20 -8.08
C HIS A 12 56.19 -2.54 -8.79
N ALA A 13 56.62 -3.61 -8.12
CA ALA A 13 56.14 -4.95 -8.41
C ALA A 13 54.62 -4.97 -8.15
N LEU A 14 53.86 -5.32 -9.18
CA LEU A 14 52.44 -5.63 -9.09
C LEU A 14 52.22 -6.66 -7.96
N PRO A 15 51.13 -6.54 -7.17
CA PRO A 15 50.83 -7.54 -6.14
C PRO A 15 50.72 -8.92 -6.81
N PRO A 16 51.28 -9.98 -6.21
CA PRO A 16 51.19 -11.31 -6.79
C PRO A 16 49.71 -11.68 -6.92
N SER A 17 49.29 -12.01 -8.14
CA SER A 17 48.00 -12.64 -8.39
C SER A 17 47.86 -13.81 -7.42
N LYS A 18 46.90 -13.72 -6.50
CA LYS A 18 46.50 -14.88 -5.70
C LYS A 18 46.11 -15.96 -6.71
N ARG A 19 47.01 -16.90 -6.96
CA ARG A 19 46.67 -18.14 -7.65
C ARG A 19 45.51 -18.71 -6.86
N ARG A 20 44.34 -18.76 -7.50
CA ARG A 20 43.21 -19.55 -7.04
C ARG A 20 43.78 -20.94 -6.83
N ASP A 21 43.87 -21.36 -5.58
CA ASP A 21 44.38 -22.69 -5.25
C ASP A 21 43.37 -23.67 -5.84
N LEU A 22 43.66 -24.19 -7.03
CA LEU A 22 42.83 -25.12 -7.81
C LEU A 22 42.80 -26.52 -7.18
N ARG A 23 42.95 -26.60 -5.85
CA ARG A 23 42.98 -27.82 -5.04
C ARG A 23 42.01 -27.79 -3.87
N GLN A 24 40.95 -26.98 -3.95
CA GLN A 24 39.72 -27.39 -3.29
C GLN A 24 39.03 -28.41 -4.20
N THR A 25 39.48 -29.65 -4.12
CA THR A 25 38.62 -30.77 -4.49
C THR A 25 37.30 -30.58 -3.72
N PRO A 26 36.13 -30.63 -4.38
CA PRO A 26 34.87 -30.70 -3.66
C PRO A 26 35.01 -31.86 -2.67
N GLN A 27 34.93 -31.57 -1.37
CA GLN A 27 35.00 -32.64 -0.38
C GLN A 27 33.80 -33.54 -0.62
N LEU A 28 34.06 -34.84 -0.74
CA LEU A 28 33.01 -35.84 -0.85
C LEU A 28 32.27 -35.87 0.49
N PRO A 29 30.92 -35.87 0.49
CA PRO A 29 30.17 -35.97 1.72
C PRO A 29 30.56 -37.26 2.46
N THR A 30 30.80 -37.11 3.76
CA THR A 30 31.18 -38.18 4.68
C THR A 30 29.98 -38.64 5.48
N ALA A 31 30.04 -39.84 6.06
CA ALA A 31 28.96 -40.36 6.90
C ALA A 31 28.70 -39.49 8.16
N ASP A 32 29.69 -38.69 8.57
CA ASP A 32 29.57 -37.75 9.68
C ASP A 32 28.65 -36.56 9.34
N ASP A 33 28.50 -36.21 8.05
CA ASP A 33 27.61 -35.14 7.58
C ASP A 33 26.12 -35.48 7.81
N LEU A 34 25.78 -36.77 7.99
CA LEU A 34 24.41 -37.21 8.31
C LEU A 34 23.99 -36.91 9.76
N ASN A 35 24.97 -36.65 10.65
CA ASN A 35 24.73 -36.38 12.07
C ASN A 35 24.77 -34.89 12.39
N VAL A 36 25.04 -34.03 11.40
CA VAL A 36 24.95 -32.58 11.55
C VAL A 36 23.46 -32.23 11.51
N PRO A 37 22.85 -31.74 12.61
CA PRO A 37 21.48 -31.28 12.55
C PRO A 37 21.38 -30.16 11.51
N LEU A 38 20.24 -30.07 10.81
CA LEU A 38 19.91 -28.94 9.95
C LEU A 38 19.81 -27.68 10.82
N THR A 39 20.95 -27.08 11.14
CA THR A 39 21.07 -25.88 11.98
C THR A 39 21.12 -24.61 11.13
N GLU A 40 21.49 -24.73 9.86
CA GLU A 40 21.51 -23.63 8.89
C GLU A 40 20.23 -23.64 8.04
N PRO A 41 19.37 -22.61 8.15
CA PRO A 41 18.12 -22.51 7.38
C PRO A 41 18.35 -22.58 5.86
N SER A 42 19.53 -22.19 5.36
CA SER A 42 19.90 -22.22 3.94
C SER A 42 19.91 -23.62 3.35
N ASP A 43 20.31 -24.63 4.12
CA ASP A 43 20.37 -26.02 3.65
C ASP A 43 18.97 -26.62 3.55
N LEU A 44 18.05 -26.18 4.41
CA LEU A 44 16.63 -26.51 4.33
C LEU A 44 15.98 -25.82 3.12
N LEU A 45 16.23 -24.52 2.92
CA LEU A 45 15.70 -23.76 1.79
C LEU A 45 16.20 -24.29 0.44
N ALA A 46 17.44 -24.79 0.36
CA ALA A 46 17.97 -25.42 -0.85
C ALA A 46 17.18 -26.68 -1.28
N THR A 47 16.44 -27.31 -0.37
CA THR A 47 15.56 -28.44 -0.67
C THR A 47 14.13 -28.03 -1.06
N PHE A 48 13.77 -26.76 -0.87
CA PHE A 48 12.43 -26.28 -1.19
C PHE A 48 12.35 -25.83 -2.65
N THR A 49 11.22 -26.17 -3.28
CA THR A 49 10.81 -25.52 -4.52
C THR A 49 10.01 -24.27 -4.19
N ALA A 50 9.86 -23.33 -5.13
CA ALA A 50 8.98 -22.17 -4.96
C ALA A 50 7.54 -22.58 -4.54
N GLN A 51 7.05 -23.73 -5.01
CA GLN A 51 5.75 -24.26 -4.60
C GLN A 51 5.76 -24.74 -3.14
N THR A 52 6.85 -25.35 -2.68
CA THR A 52 7.03 -25.79 -1.29
C THR A 52 7.13 -24.59 -0.36
N GLU A 53 7.90 -23.56 -0.74
CA GLU A 53 8.01 -22.29 0.00
C GLU A 53 6.64 -21.63 0.15
N HIS A 54 5.86 -21.54 -0.94
CA HIS A 54 4.52 -20.98 -0.91
C HIS A 54 3.61 -21.75 0.04
N LYS A 55 3.58 -23.09 -0.05
CA LYS A 55 2.78 -23.93 0.86
C LYS A 55 3.19 -23.78 2.31
N LEU A 56 4.50 -23.71 2.58
CA LEU A 56 4.99 -23.51 3.94
C LEU A 56 4.52 -22.17 4.49
N LEU A 57 4.71 -21.07 3.75
CA LEU A 57 4.28 -19.74 4.18
C LEU A 57 2.76 -19.69 4.37
N THR A 58 1.97 -20.28 3.46
CA THR A 58 0.51 -20.39 3.60
C THR A 58 0.13 -21.13 4.88
N ASN A 59 0.77 -22.27 5.17
CA ASN A 59 0.48 -23.04 6.37
C ASN A 59 0.84 -22.27 7.65
N LEU A 60 1.99 -21.58 7.65
CA LEU A 60 2.43 -20.75 8.76
C LEU A 60 1.50 -19.55 9.03
N LEU A 61 0.98 -18.92 7.98
CA LEU A 61 0.02 -17.81 8.09
C LEU A 61 -1.39 -18.27 8.49
N ASN A 62 -1.76 -19.51 8.16
CA ASN A 62 -3.06 -20.08 8.48
C ASN A 62 -3.11 -20.76 9.86
N ASP A 63 -1.97 -21.09 10.47
CA ASP A 63 -1.90 -21.64 11.82
C ASP A 63 -2.13 -20.53 12.87
N PRO A 64 -3.23 -20.56 13.65
CA PRO A 64 -3.55 -19.51 14.62
C PRO A 64 -2.49 -19.31 15.71
N ALA A 65 -1.72 -20.36 16.06
CA ALA A 65 -0.70 -20.28 17.10
C ALA A 65 0.58 -19.61 16.59
N LEU A 66 0.93 -19.82 15.32
CA LEU A 66 2.15 -19.27 14.70
C LEU A 66 1.92 -17.92 14.02
N ARG A 67 0.70 -17.69 13.51
CA ARG A 67 0.33 -16.51 12.72
C ARG A 67 0.78 -15.18 13.35
N PRO A 68 0.57 -14.90 14.66
CA PRO A 68 0.99 -13.61 15.24
C PRO A 68 2.51 -13.39 15.14
N GLY A 69 3.31 -14.42 15.41
CA GLY A 69 4.77 -14.34 15.34
C GLY A 69 5.28 -14.21 13.90
N VAL A 70 4.67 -14.95 12.97
CA VAL A 70 5.00 -14.88 11.53
C VAL A 70 4.70 -13.48 10.98
N ILE A 71 3.52 -12.94 11.30
CA ILE A 71 3.12 -11.58 10.90
C ILE A 71 4.10 -10.54 11.50
N ALA A 72 4.41 -10.63 12.78
CA ALA A 72 5.36 -9.71 13.43
C ALA A 72 6.75 -9.75 12.76
N HIS A 73 7.22 -10.94 12.35
CA HIS A 73 8.49 -11.07 11.66
C HIS A 73 8.44 -10.48 10.24
N ILE A 74 7.36 -10.72 9.50
CA ILE A 74 7.16 -10.09 8.18
C ILE A 74 7.10 -8.57 8.32
N HIS A 75 6.41 -8.05 9.34
CA HIS A 75 6.37 -6.61 9.62
C HIS A 75 7.77 -6.03 9.82
N ALA A 76 8.60 -6.69 10.64
CA ALA A 76 9.97 -6.24 10.90
C ALA A 76 10.83 -6.25 9.63
N LEU A 77 10.67 -7.25 8.77
CA LEU A 77 11.38 -7.33 7.48
C LEU A 77 10.91 -6.27 6.49
N LEU A 78 9.62 -5.91 6.54
CA LEU A 78 9.02 -4.91 5.67
C LEU A 78 9.13 -3.48 6.22
N ALA A 79 9.62 -3.28 7.45
CA ALA A 79 9.60 -1.97 8.11
C ALA A 79 10.21 -0.83 7.27
N ASP A 80 11.36 -1.10 6.64
CA ASP A 80 12.02 -0.13 5.76
C ASP A 80 11.55 -0.27 4.29
N GLY A 81 11.24 -1.50 3.87
CA GLY A 81 10.90 -1.81 2.48
C GLY A 81 9.49 -1.35 2.08
N TYR A 82 8.53 -1.39 3.00
CA TYR A 82 7.14 -1.03 2.74
C TYR A 82 6.98 0.47 2.45
N PRO A 83 7.47 1.41 3.30
CA PRO A 83 7.40 2.83 2.98
C PRO A 83 8.14 3.18 1.69
N ALA A 84 9.30 2.54 1.45
CA ALA A 84 10.06 2.73 0.22
C ALA A 84 9.30 2.24 -1.02
N TYR A 85 8.58 1.12 -0.92
CA TYR A 85 7.75 0.60 -2.00
C TYR A 85 6.58 1.53 -2.31
N VAL A 86 5.86 2.01 -1.29
CA VAL A 86 4.77 2.97 -1.46
C VAL A 86 5.28 4.27 -2.08
N SER A 87 6.39 4.82 -1.57
CA SER A 87 7.05 6.01 -2.14
C SER A 87 7.46 5.80 -3.60
N SER A 88 7.97 4.61 -3.95
CA SER A 88 8.31 4.29 -5.34
C SER A 88 7.08 4.25 -6.25
N ILE A 89 5.90 3.83 -5.77
CA ILE A 89 4.66 3.89 -6.54
C ILE A 89 4.30 5.35 -6.82
N ARG A 90 4.31 6.21 -5.79
CA ARG A 90 4.05 7.66 -5.93
C ARG A 90 4.96 8.30 -6.97
N THR A 91 6.27 8.09 -6.87
CA THR A 91 7.24 8.64 -7.85
C THR A 91 7.00 8.12 -9.27
N ARG A 92 6.57 6.87 -9.44
CA ARG A 92 6.25 6.34 -10.77
C ARG A 92 4.95 6.92 -11.33
N ALA A 93 3.92 7.11 -10.49
CA ALA A 93 2.67 7.74 -10.90
C ALA A 93 2.90 9.19 -11.31
N ASP A 94 3.61 9.95 -10.48
CA ASP A 94 3.96 11.35 -10.74
C ASP A 94 4.71 11.51 -12.06
N ARG A 95 5.73 10.67 -12.29
CA ARG A 95 6.51 10.66 -13.54
C ARG A 95 5.69 10.22 -14.77
N ALA A 96 4.68 9.37 -14.59
CA ALA A 96 3.82 8.93 -15.69
C ALA A 96 2.88 10.05 -16.15
N THR A 97 2.44 10.91 -15.23
CA THR A 97 1.48 11.99 -15.51
C THR A 97 2.13 13.37 -15.71
N GLU A 98 3.38 13.56 -15.29
CA GLU A 98 4.16 14.81 -15.47
C GLU A 98 4.10 15.35 -16.92
N PRO A 99 4.33 14.55 -17.98
CA PRO A 99 4.29 15.06 -19.35
C PRO A 99 2.89 15.50 -19.81
N LEU A 100 1.84 15.01 -19.15
CA LEU A 100 0.44 15.34 -19.45
C LEU A 100 -0.02 16.60 -18.71
N ARG A 101 0.47 16.80 -17.48
CA ARG A 101 0.20 18.00 -16.67
C ARG A 101 1.01 19.22 -17.12
N GLU A 102 2.25 19.00 -17.57
CA GLU A 102 3.14 20.08 -18.02
C GLU A 102 3.61 19.87 -19.48
N PRO A 103 2.70 19.93 -20.47
CA PRO A 103 3.08 19.73 -21.87
C PRO A 103 4.00 20.85 -22.36
N SER A 104 5.07 20.48 -23.05
CA SER A 104 6.13 21.39 -23.50
C SER A 104 5.72 22.39 -24.60
N ASP A 105 4.62 22.10 -25.34
CA ASP A 105 4.07 22.95 -26.39
C ASP A 105 2.53 23.00 -26.31
N TYR A 106 1.96 24.19 -26.55
CA TYR A 106 0.52 24.43 -26.66
C TYR A 106 -0.18 23.51 -27.67
N ARG A 107 0.51 23.07 -28.74
CA ARG A 107 -0.07 22.09 -29.67
C ARG A 107 -0.28 20.72 -29.03
N GLN A 108 0.64 20.27 -28.18
CA GLN A 108 0.49 19.01 -27.44
C GLN A 108 -0.67 19.11 -26.45
N LYS A 109 -0.76 20.26 -25.75
CA LYS A 109 -1.86 20.56 -24.83
C LYS A 109 -3.26 20.37 -25.44
N LYS A 110 -3.42 20.69 -26.74
CA LYS A 110 -4.70 20.51 -27.46
C LYS A 110 -5.01 19.07 -27.88
N MET A 111 -4.02 18.18 -27.82
CA MET A 111 -4.18 16.78 -28.21
C MET A 111 -4.35 15.85 -27.02
N ILE A 112 -4.09 16.33 -25.81
CA ILE A 112 -4.26 15.58 -24.57
C ILE A 112 -5.73 15.66 -24.16
N SER A 113 -6.34 14.49 -23.99
CA SER A 113 -7.68 14.30 -23.49
C SER A 113 -7.67 14.02 -21.99
N ILE A 114 -8.81 14.18 -21.32
CA ILE A 114 -8.96 13.74 -19.93
C ILE A 114 -8.73 12.22 -19.77
N GLY A 115 -9.09 11.44 -20.78
CA GLY A 115 -8.86 9.99 -20.82
C GLY A 115 -7.38 9.61 -20.84
N ASP A 116 -6.49 10.43 -21.41
CA ASP A 116 -5.04 10.15 -21.44
C ASP A 116 -4.42 10.20 -20.04
N HIS A 117 -4.91 11.09 -19.17
CA HIS A 117 -4.47 11.16 -17.77
C HIS A 117 -4.92 9.91 -17.00
N ALA A 118 -6.17 9.49 -17.18
CA ALA A 118 -6.72 8.28 -16.59
C ALA A 118 -5.97 7.02 -17.06
N GLU A 119 -5.67 6.92 -18.36
CA GLU A 119 -4.91 5.82 -18.95
C GLU A 119 -3.49 5.72 -18.37
N ALA A 120 -2.82 6.85 -18.17
CA ALA A 120 -1.51 6.89 -17.52
C ALA A 120 -1.54 6.38 -16.06
N CYS A 121 -2.65 6.61 -15.34
CA CYS A 121 -2.84 6.19 -13.95
C CYS A 121 -3.29 4.72 -13.79
N MET A 122 -3.96 4.16 -14.79
CA MET A 122 -4.56 2.81 -14.73
C MET A 122 -3.62 1.69 -14.22
N PRO A 123 -2.34 1.61 -14.63
CA PRO A 123 -1.44 0.55 -14.17
C PRO A 123 -1.20 0.55 -12.65
N PHE A 124 -1.37 1.69 -11.97
CA PHE A 124 -1.11 1.84 -10.54
C PHE A 124 -2.25 1.33 -9.65
N LEU A 125 -3.45 1.10 -10.20
CA LEU A 125 -4.56 0.50 -9.47
C LEU A 125 -4.19 -0.91 -8.96
N HIS A 126 -3.42 -1.67 -9.74
CA HIS A 126 -2.90 -2.96 -9.29
C HIS A 126 -1.87 -2.84 -8.16
N ASP A 127 -1.08 -1.77 -8.14
CA ASP A 127 -0.13 -1.51 -7.08
C ASP A 127 -0.85 -1.14 -5.77
N VAL A 128 -1.93 -0.37 -5.82
CA VAL A 128 -2.82 -0.11 -4.67
C VAL A 128 -3.33 -1.42 -4.06
N VAL A 129 -3.83 -2.33 -4.90
CA VAL A 129 -4.31 -3.65 -4.45
C VAL A 129 -3.19 -4.46 -3.79
N ARG A 130 -1.96 -4.38 -4.29
CA ARG A 130 -0.80 -5.04 -3.66
C ARG A 130 -0.51 -4.45 -2.29
N VAL A 131 -0.44 -3.12 -2.19
CA VAL A 131 -0.21 -2.39 -0.93
C VAL A 131 -1.24 -2.82 0.13
N ALA A 132 -2.53 -2.81 -0.21
CA ALA A 132 -3.61 -3.18 0.71
C ALA A 132 -3.56 -4.62 1.25
N ARG A 133 -2.90 -5.51 0.51
CA ARG A 133 -2.80 -6.94 0.82
C ARG A 133 -1.52 -7.31 1.56
N LEU A 134 -0.56 -6.40 1.66
CA LEU A 134 0.64 -6.63 2.44
C LEU A 134 0.27 -6.74 3.93
N PRO A 135 0.77 -7.76 4.64
CA PRO A 135 0.63 -7.82 6.09
C PRO A 135 1.56 -6.75 6.65
N PHE A 136 1.04 -5.53 6.76
CA PHE A 136 1.72 -4.39 7.38
C PHE A 136 0.67 -3.55 8.11
N PRO A 137 0.94 -3.06 9.33
CA PRO A 137 -0.02 -2.25 10.07
C PRO A 137 -0.42 -1.00 9.28
N GLY A 138 -1.71 -0.71 9.21
CA GLY A 138 -2.22 0.45 8.45
C GLY A 138 -2.14 0.30 6.93
N ALA A 139 -1.83 -0.88 6.38
CA ALA A 139 -1.67 -1.05 4.94
C ALA A 139 -2.92 -0.71 4.12
N ALA A 140 -4.10 -1.05 4.63
CA ALA A 140 -5.36 -0.71 3.97
C ALA A 140 -5.60 0.81 3.93
N LYS A 141 -5.30 1.53 5.02
CA LYS A 141 -5.38 3.00 5.07
C LYS A 141 -4.38 3.65 4.12
N GLN A 142 -3.14 3.16 4.11
CA GLN A 142 -2.12 3.68 3.21
C GLN A 142 -2.48 3.43 1.73
N ALA A 143 -3.07 2.28 1.41
CA ALA A 143 -3.57 2.00 0.06
C ALA A 143 -4.73 2.92 -0.32
N PHE A 144 -5.59 3.25 0.63
CA PHE A 144 -6.69 4.20 0.45
C PHE A 144 -6.17 5.60 0.10
N GLU A 145 -5.23 6.11 0.90
CA GLU A 145 -4.55 7.39 0.63
C GLU A 145 -3.84 7.38 -0.74
N LEU A 146 -3.12 6.30 -1.04
CA LEU A 146 -2.41 6.16 -2.32
C LEU A 146 -3.37 6.16 -3.52
N LEU A 147 -4.54 5.53 -3.39
CA LEU A 147 -5.54 5.51 -4.45
C LEU A 147 -6.11 6.90 -4.72
N ARG A 148 -6.33 7.69 -3.67
CA ARG A 148 -6.73 9.10 -3.80
C ARG A 148 -5.66 9.92 -4.51
N GLU A 149 -4.40 9.79 -4.11
CA GLU A 149 -3.29 10.48 -4.78
C GLU A 149 -3.21 10.11 -6.27
N ILE A 150 -3.41 8.82 -6.62
CA ILE A 150 -3.43 8.36 -8.01
C ILE A 150 -4.61 8.96 -8.79
N HIS A 151 -5.78 9.05 -8.16
CA HIS A 151 -6.93 9.73 -8.75
C HIS A 151 -6.62 11.21 -8.98
N ASP A 152 -6.04 11.91 -8.01
CA ASP A 152 -5.68 13.32 -8.17
C ASP A 152 -4.67 13.53 -9.31
N HIS A 153 -3.69 12.63 -9.46
CA HIS A 153 -2.77 12.64 -10.60
C HIS A 153 -3.44 12.40 -11.95
N SER A 154 -4.62 11.76 -11.97
CA SER A 154 -5.40 11.52 -13.18
C SER A 154 -6.25 12.73 -13.59
N MET A 155 -6.30 13.78 -12.78
CA MET A 155 -7.02 15.01 -13.08
C MET A 155 -6.12 15.99 -13.85
N PRO A 156 -6.64 16.67 -14.88
CA PRO A 156 -5.88 17.70 -15.58
C PRO A 156 -5.87 19.03 -14.81
N ASP A 157 -4.74 19.72 -14.79
CA ASP A 157 -4.58 21.05 -14.18
C ASP A 157 -5.14 22.20 -15.05
N TYR A 158 -5.77 21.88 -16.18
CA TYR A 158 -6.22 22.83 -17.19
C TYR A 158 -7.37 22.28 -18.04
N GLU A 159 -8.11 23.15 -18.73
CA GLU A 159 -9.13 22.76 -19.71
C GLU A 159 -8.49 21.94 -20.85
N ASN A 160 -8.79 20.65 -20.90
CA ASN A 160 -8.45 19.76 -21.99
C ASN A 160 -9.36 20.00 -23.20
N VAL A 161 -8.85 19.71 -24.40
CA VAL A 161 -9.58 19.95 -25.66
C VAL A 161 -10.07 18.64 -26.30
N GLY A 162 -9.55 17.49 -25.85
CA GLY A 162 -9.95 16.17 -26.34
C GLY A 162 -10.95 15.48 -25.40
N ASP A 163 -12.04 14.96 -25.98
CA ASP A 163 -12.98 14.04 -25.32
C ASP A 163 -12.57 12.59 -25.60
N ASP A 164 -12.13 11.90 -24.55
CA ASP A 164 -12.08 10.44 -24.51
C ASP A 164 -12.73 10.00 -23.19
N GLU A 165 -14.04 10.23 -23.11
CA GLU A 165 -14.88 9.99 -21.93
C GLU A 165 -14.87 8.52 -21.51
N GLU A 166 -14.85 7.58 -22.47
CA GLU A 166 -14.96 6.14 -22.18
C GLU A 166 -13.80 5.64 -21.30
N LYS A 167 -12.56 6.03 -21.61
CA LYS A 167 -11.39 5.66 -20.79
C LYS A 167 -11.44 6.26 -19.41
N ARG A 168 -11.95 7.49 -19.30
CA ARG A 168 -12.10 8.18 -18.01
C ARG A 168 -13.15 7.48 -17.15
N THR A 169 -14.32 7.19 -17.69
CA THR A 169 -15.40 6.47 -16.99
C THR A 169 -14.91 5.12 -16.46
N GLN A 170 -14.21 4.31 -17.27
CA GLN A 170 -13.68 3.02 -16.82
C GLN A 170 -12.70 3.14 -15.65
N PHE A 171 -11.87 4.19 -15.66
CA PHE A 171 -10.94 4.46 -14.57
C PHE A 171 -11.68 4.87 -13.30
N ASP A 172 -12.65 5.78 -13.41
CA ASP A 172 -13.41 6.30 -12.28
C ASP A 172 -14.25 5.22 -11.61
N GLU A 173 -14.92 4.36 -12.40
CA GLU A 173 -15.63 3.18 -11.89
C GLU A 173 -14.69 2.25 -11.11
N ALA A 174 -13.47 2.01 -11.62
CA ALA A 174 -12.48 1.16 -10.98
C ALA A 174 -11.93 1.78 -9.69
N VAL A 175 -11.71 3.09 -9.67
CA VAL A 175 -11.29 3.84 -8.46
C VAL A 175 -12.38 3.75 -7.40
N ASP A 176 -13.64 4.02 -7.74
CA ASP A 176 -14.77 3.96 -6.80
C ASP A 176 -14.96 2.54 -6.24
N ASP A 177 -14.89 1.51 -7.08
CA ASP A 177 -14.96 0.11 -6.63
C ASP A 177 -13.82 -0.26 -5.66
N LEU A 178 -12.60 0.23 -5.93
CA LEU A 178 -11.45 0.00 -5.07
C LEU A 178 -11.54 0.77 -3.75
N LEU A 179 -11.96 2.04 -3.76
CA LEU A 179 -12.17 2.85 -2.55
C LEU A 179 -13.23 2.21 -1.66
N ALA A 180 -14.38 1.84 -2.22
CA ALA A 180 -15.44 1.14 -1.49
C ALA A 180 -14.94 -0.21 -0.92
N GLY A 181 -14.17 -0.97 -1.70
CA GLY A 181 -13.56 -2.22 -1.25
C GLY A 181 -12.57 -2.04 -0.09
N LEU A 182 -11.74 -1.00 -0.15
CA LEU A 182 -10.78 -0.65 0.90
C LEU A 182 -11.50 -0.18 2.17
N LEU A 183 -12.55 0.62 2.05
CA LEU A 183 -13.37 1.06 3.18
C LEU A 183 -14.04 -0.12 3.89
N ARG A 184 -14.63 -1.07 3.16
CA ARG A 184 -15.15 -2.31 3.74
C ARG A 184 -14.07 -3.11 4.48
N ARG A 185 -12.89 -3.23 3.88
CA ARG A 185 -11.74 -3.92 4.49
C ARG A 185 -11.28 -3.25 5.78
N LEU A 186 -11.21 -1.92 5.82
CA LEU A 186 -10.87 -1.17 7.04
C LEU A 186 -11.87 -1.49 8.16
N ARG A 187 -13.17 -1.57 7.83
CA ARG A 187 -14.23 -1.93 8.79
C ARG A 187 -14.07 -3.36 9.31
N GLU A 188 -13.81 -4.31 8.43
CA GLU A 188 -13.59 -5.73 8.80
C GLU A 188 -12.37 -5.93 9.72
N LEU A 189 -11.32 -5.13 9.52
CA LEU A 189 -10.12 -5.18 10.37
C LEU A 189 -10.35 -4.63 11.78
N GLY A 190 -11.47 -3.94 12.01
CA GLY A 190 -11.80 -3.37 13.32
C GLY A 190 -10.77 -2.35 13.80
N ASP A 191 -10.08 -1.70 12.87
CA ASP A 191 -9.04 -0.71 13.16
C ASP A 191 -9.71 0.60 13.61
N LYS A 192 -10.06 0.63 14.91
CA LYS A 192 -10.77 1.75 15.55
C LYS A 192 -9.99 3.07 15.48
N GLU A 193 -8.66 3.01 15.33
CA GLU A 193 -7.84 4.21 15.13
C GLU A 193 -7.86 4.67 13.66
N ALA A 194 -8.14 3.78 12.71
CA ALA A 194 -8.24 4.13 11.29
C ALA A 194 -9.63 4.62 10.87
N LEU A 195 -10.68 4.30 11.62
CA LEU A 195 -12.07 4.65 11.34
C LEU A 195 -12.66 5.54 12.44
N ASP A 196 -11.98 6.63 12.74
CA ASP A 196 -12.54 7.71 13.56
C ASP A 196 -13.71 8.39 12.84
N GLU A 197 -14.75 8.78 13.59
CA GLU A 197 -15.95 9.42 13.04
C GLU A 197 -15.61 10.74 12.32
N ASN A 198 -14.68 11.53 12.86
CA ASN A 198 -14.27 12.77 12.18
C ASN A 198 -13.56 12.46 10.88
N TRP A 199 -12.69 11.45 10.85
CA TRP A 199 -12.05 11.02 9.61
C TRP A 199 -13.06 10.57 8.55
N LEU A 200 -14.11 9.83 8.94
CA LEU A 200 -15.18 9.42 8.02
C LEU A 200 -15.97 10.61 7.46
N LYS A 201 -16.26 11.62 8.29
CA LYS A 201 -16.92 12.86 7.86
C LYS A 201 -16.04 13.70 6.94
N GLU A 202 -14.78 13.92 7.32
CA GLU A 202 -13.81 14.63 6.49
C GLU A 202 -13.66 13.95 5.12
N LEU A 203 -13.54 12.62 5.11
CA LEU A 203 -13.45 11.86 3.87
C LEU A 203 -14.72 11.97 3.02
N HIS A 204 -15.90 11.91 3.65
CA HIS A 204 -17.17 12.08 2.95
C HIS A 204 -17.24 13.46 2.28
N ASP A 205 -16.99 14.52 3.04
CA ASP A 205 -17.04 15.90 2.54
C ASP A 205 -16.01 16.15 1.42
N GLU A 206 -14.82 15.58 1.55
CA GLU A 206 -13.78 15.66 0.52
C GLU A 206 -14.17 14.94 -0.77
N LEU A 207 -14.70 13.72 -0.69
CA LEU A 207 -15.11 12.97 -1.89
C LEU A 207 -16.34 13.59 -2.55
N GLN A 208 -17.28 14.10 -1.76
CA GLN A 208 -18.45 14.78 -2.29
C GLN A 208 -18.07 16.10 -2.96
N GLY A 209 -17.21 16.91 -2.33
CA GLY A 209 -16.68 18.12 -2.95
C GLY A 209 -15.87 17.85 -4.22
N ALA A 210 -15.10 16.75 -4.26
CA ALA A 210 -14.39 16.33 -5.46
C ALA A 210 -15.35 15.90 -6.58
N ALA A 211 -16.40 15.15 -6.27
CA ALA A 211 -17.43 14.75 -7.23
C ALA A 211 -18.18 15.96 -7.80
N GLU A 212 -18.58 16.91 -6.95
CA GLU A 212 -19.21 18.17 -7.35
C GLU A 212 -18.29 18.99 -8.26
N HIS A 213 -17.02 19.15 -7.89
CA HIS A 213 -16.02 19.83 -8.73
C HIS A 213 -15.86 19.17 -10.10
N CYS A 214 -15.87 17.84 -10.14
CA CYS A 214 -15.75 17.07 -11.37
C CYS A 214 -16.98 17.24 -12.27
N GLN A 215 -18.18 17.21 -11.69
CA GLN A 215 -19.42 17.48 -12.43
C GLN A 215 -19.42 18.89 -13.04
N GLU A 216 -19.07 19.91 -12.25
CA GLU A 216 -19.14 21.31 -12.70
C GLU A 216 -18.14 21.65 -13.80
N ASN A 217 -16.94 21.06 -13.76
CA ASN A 217 -15.84 21.46 -14.64
C ASN A 217 -15.57 20.48 -15.79
N PHE A 218 -16.06 19.25 -15.67
CA PHE A 218 -15.76 18.17 -16.63
C PHE A 218 -16.98 17.32 -17.02
N ASP A 219 -18.20 17.68 -16.57
CA ASP A 219 -19.46 16.97 -16.87
C ASP A 219 -19.43 15.47 -16.49
N MET A 220 -18.70 15.15 -15.42
CA MET A 220 -18.53 13.77 -14.93
C MET A 220 -19.55 13.43 -13.83
N GLU A 221 -20.59 12.69 -14.21
CA GLU A 221 -21.65 12.22 -13.32
C GLU A 221 -21.23 11.00 -12.48
N ASP A 222 -21.83 10.86 -11.30
CA ASP A 222 -21.74 9.68 -10.42
C ASP A 222 -20.33 9.30 -9.91
N LEU A 223 -19.35 10.21 -10.00
CA LEU A 223 -18.02 9.97 -9.44
C LEU A 223 -18.10 9.68 -7.93
N PHE A 224 -17.46 8.60 -7.49
CA PHE A 224 -17.45 8.10 -6.11
C PHE A 224 -18.81 7.70 -5.52
N ALA A 225 -19.87 7.55 -6.32
CA ALA A 225 -21.21 7.28 -5.83
C ALA A 225 -21.28 6.06 -4.89
N LYS A 226 -20.57 4.96 -5.19
CA LYS A 226 -20.56 3.76 -4.32
C LYS A 226 -19.84 4.01 -3.01
N THR A 227 -18.71 4.73 -3.05
CA THR A 227 -17.92 5.04 -1.86
C THR A 227 -18.64 6.04 -0.95
N ILE A 228 -19.25 7.10 -1.53
CA ILE A 228 -20.04 8.10 -0.79
C ILE A 228 -21.22 7.42 -0.09
N SER A 229 -22.02 6.63 -0.82
CA SER A 229 -23.13 5.88 -0.23
C SER A 229 -22.69 4.97 0.92
N LEU A 230 -21.54 4.31 0.78
CA LEU A 230 -20.98 3.46 1.85
C LEU A 230 -20.54 4.29 3.07
N LEU A 231 -20.03 5.51 2.89
CA LEU A 231 -19.67 6.42 3.98
C LEU A 231 -20.90 6.95 4.70
N GLU A 232 -21.95 7.34 3.98
CA GLU A 232 -23.24 7.74 4.55
C GLU A 232 -23.82 6.63 5.44
N ASP A 233 -23.81 5.38 4.96
CA ASP A 233 -24.22 4.21 5.74
C ASP A 233 -23.39 4.06 7.03
N CYS A 234 -22.08 4.32 6.97
CA CYS A 234 -21.21 4.22 8.14
C CYS A 234 -21.56 5.31 9.18
N LEU A 235 -21.77 6.54 8.73
CA LEU A 235 -22.11 7.68 9.58
C LEU A 235 -23.52 7.53 10.20
N ALA A 236 -24.46 6.91 9.48
CA ALA A 236 -25.82 6.68 9.97
C ALA A 236 -25.90 5.61 11.08
N ILE A 237 -25.05 4.58 11.04
CA ILE A 237 -25.05 3.48 12.04
C ILE A 237 -24.67 3.98 13.44
N GLU A 238 -23.84 5.02 13.56
CA GLU A 238 -23.40 5.53 14.86
C GLU A 238 -24.49 6.33 15.58
N ILE A 239 -25.37 7.01 14.83
CA ILE A 239 -26.50 7.78 15.36
C ILE A 239 -27.58 6.86 15.97
N GLY A 240 -27.72 5.63 15.46
CA GLY A 240 -28.70 4.65 15.97
C GLY A 240 -28.28 3.90 17.23
N SER A 241 -27.06 4.11 17.74
CA SER A 241 -26.50 3.37 18.89
C SER A 241 -26.56 4.11 20.23
N SER A 242 -27.05 5.35 20.25
CA SER A 242 -27.05 6.23 21.44
C SER A 242 -28.43 6.49 22.07
N ASP A 243 -29.52 5.93 21.54
CA ASP A 243 -30.90 6.22 22.00
C ASP A 243 -31.62 5.01 22.65
N GLU A 244 -30.92 4.18 23.42
CA GLU A 244 -31.56 3.25 24.37
C GLU A 244 -30.90 3.30 25.77
N GLU A 245 -30.89 4.48 26.40
CA GLU A 245 -30.82 4.57 27.87
C GLU A 245 -32.09 5.21 28.43
N GLY A 246 -33.01 4.32 28.83
CA GLY A 246 -33.80 4.40 30.06
C GLY A 246 -34.56 5.70 30.34
N GLN A 247 -35.82 5.73 29.92
CA GLN A 247 -36.83 6.54 30.62
C GLN A 247 -36.94 6.07 32.09
N PRO A 248 -36.88 6.98 33.09
CA PRO A 248 -37.28 6.64 34.44
C PRO A 248 -38.80 6.72 34.51
N GLU A 249 -39.49 5.57 34.61
CA GLU A 249 -40.86 5.58 35.10
C GLU A 249 -40.84 5.86 36.61
N GLU A 250 -41.19 7.10 36.96
CA GLU A 250 -41.70 7.45 38.29
C GLU A 250 -43.03 6.72 38.50
N GLY A 251 -42.96 5.55 39.13
CA GLY A 251 -44.10 4.75 39.56
C GLY A 251 -44.21 4.72 41.08
N ASP A 252 -44.99 5.67 41.60
CA ASP A 252 -45.37 5.86 43.00
C ASP A 252 -45.94 4.58 43.65
N SER A 253 -45.29 4.06 44.71
CA SER A 253 -45.86 3.02 45.60
C SER A 253 -45.02 2.79 46.87
N GLN A 254 -45.32 3.52 47.95
CA GLN A 254 -45.12 3.04 49.33
C GLN A 254 -46.41 3.32 50.11
N VAL A 255 -47.31 2.34 50.19
CA VAL A 255 -47.44 1.34 51.27
C VAL A 255 -47.87 1.97 52.59
N GLN A 256 -49.17 1.77 52.87
CA GLN A 256 -49.80 1.84 54.19
C GLN A 256 -49.09 0.86 55.14
N THR A 257 -48.73 1.34 56.33
CA THR A 257 -48.45 0.49 57.49
C THR A 257 -49.51 0.74 58.55
N GLU A 258 -50.35 -0.27 58.76
CA GLU A 258 -51.10 -0.47 60.00
C GLU A 258 -50.12 -0.90 61.11
N GLN A 259 -50.12 -0.17 62.23
CA GLN A 259 -50.02 -0.69 63.61
C GLN A 259 -50.44 0.38 64.60
#